data_AF-A0A353T2K1-F1
#
_entry.id   AF-A0A353T2K1-F1
#
_cell.length_a   1.000
_cell.length_b   1.000
_cell.length_c   1.000
_cell.angle_alpha   90.00
_cell.angle_beta   90.00
_cell.angle_gamma   90.00
#
_symmetry.space_group_name_H-M   'P 1'
#
loop_
_entity.id
_entity.type
_entity.pdbx_description
1 polymer ?
#
loop_
_entity_poly.entity_id
_entity_poly.type
_entity_poly.pdbx_seq_one_letter_code
_entity_poly.pdbx_strand_id
1 'polypeptide(L)' 'MAKEIKTMDGNQAAAYMSYAFTEVAAIYPITPSSPMAEHVDEWSAHGKKNIFGQKVRVVEMQSEGGASGTVHGSL' A
#
# COMPACT_ATOMS: atom_id res chain seq x y z
N MET A 1 6.88 24.51 3.30
CA MET A 1 5.61 24.18 2.60
C MET A 1 4.49 24.24 3.62
N ALA A 2 3.31 24.73 3.24
CA ALA A 2 2.14 24.66 4.11
C ALA A 2 1.69 23.20 4.26
N LYS A 3 1.14 22.84 5.43
CA LYS A 3 0.56 21.51 5.65
C LYS A 3 -0.66 21.36 4.72
N GLU A 4 -0.68 20.29 3.93
CA GLU A 4 -1.86 19.95 3.13
C GLU A 4 -2.93 19.35 4.05
N ILE A 5 -4.10 19.97 4.10
CA ILE A 5 -5.26 19.49 4.86
C ILE A 5 -6.21 18.84 3.86
N LYS A 6 -6.47 17.55 4.04
CA LYS A 6 -7.33 16.75 3.16
C LYS A 6 -8.26 15.90 4.01
N THR A 7 -9.54 15.85 3.62
CA THR A 7 -10.52 14.93 4.20
C THR A 7 -10.28 13.54 3.64
N MET A 8 -10.12 12.55 4.52
CA MET A 8 -9.95 11.14 4.19
C MET A 8 -10.37 10.28 5.37
N ASP A 9 -10.72 9.01 5.12
CA ASP A 9 -10.90 8.03 6.19
C ASP A 9 -9.56 7.47 6.71
N GLY A 10 -9.64 6.63 7.74
CA GLY A 10 -8.44 6.04 8.37
C GLY A 10 -7.66 5.09 7.45
N ASN A 11 -8.34 4.32 6.60
CA ASN A 11 -7.67 3.39 5.68
C ASN A 11 -6.92 4.17 4.60
N GLN A 12 -7.54 5.20 4.03
CA GLN A 12 -6.89 6.06 3.05
C GLN A 12 -5.70 6.81 3.65
N ALA A 13 -5.79 7.28 4.90
CA ALA A 13 -4.68 7.91 5.61
C ALA A 13 -3.51 6.94 5.85
N ALA A 14 -3.80 5.73 6.31
CA ALA A 14 -2.80 4.69 6.55
C ALA A 14 -2.12 4.26 5.24
N ALA A 15 -2.89 4.02 4.18
CA ALA A 15 -2.38 3.71 2.85
C ALA A 15 -1.50 4.84 2.31
N TYR A 16 -1.91 6.10 2.47
CA TYR A 16 -1.15 7.25 1.97
C TYR A 16 0.27 7.31 2.56
N MET A 17 0.38 7.10 3.88
CA MET A 17 1.68 7.07 4.53
C MET A 17 2.45 5.78 4.21
N SER A 18 1.81 4.61 4.19
CA SER A 18 2.51 3.36 3.87
C SER A 18 3.09 3.38 2.46
N TYR A 19 2.35 3.90 1.48
CA TYR A 19 2.80 3.99 0.08
C TYR A 19 4.11 4.76 -0.05
N ALA A 20 4.27 5.85 0.70
CA ALA A 20 5.44 6.71 0.61
C ALA A 20 6.74 5.96 0.95
N PHE A 21 6.71 5.01 1.88
CA PHE A 21 7.89 4.31 2.41
C PHE A 21 8.03 2.86 1.93
N THR A 22 7.17 2.40 1.01
CA THR A 22 7.12 1.00 0.59
C THR A 22 7.67 0.85 -0.83
N GLU A 23 8.47 -0.20 -1.06
CA GLU A 23 8.86 -0.64 -2.42
C GLU A 23 8.04 -1.85 -2.87
N VAL A 24 7.74 -2.80 -1.96
CA VAL A 24 6.97 -4.01 -2.22
C VAL A 24 5.83 -4.15 -1.21
N ALA A 25 4.62 -4.40 -1.68
CA ALA A 25 3.44 -4.67 -0.87
C ALA A 25 2.87 -6.05 -1.24
N ALA A 26 3.00 -7.04 -0.35
CA ALA A 26 2.28 -8.29 -0.47
C ALA A 26 0.95 -8.18 0.27
N ILE A 27 -0.16 -8.44 -0.43
CA ILE A 27 -1.51 -8.18 0.07
C ILE A 27 -2.38 -9.43 0.04
N TYR A 28 -3.42 -9.43 0.87
CA TYR A 28 -4.55 -10.36 0.81
C TYR A 28 -5.80 -9.64 1.33
N PRO A 29 -6.95 -9.70 0.64
CA PRO A 29 -8.13 -8.95 1.03
C PRO A 29 -8.82 -9.55 2.26
N ILE A 30 -9.05 -8.73 3.28
CA ILE A 30 -9.88 -9.08 4.45
C ILE A 30 -10.56 -7.82 5.02
N THR A 31 -11.85 -7.91 5.33
CA THR A 31 -12.60 -6.81 5.96
C THR A 31 -12.08 -6.57 7.39
N PRO A 32 -11.86 -5.31 7.83
CA PRO A 32 -12.15 -4.03 7.15
C PRO A 32 -10.93 -3.36 6.48
N SER A 33 -9.82 -4.08 6.30
CA SER A 33 -8.55 -3.50 5.82
C SER A 33 -8.38 -3.50 4.30
N SER A 34 -9.20 -4.23 3.54
CA SER A 34 -9.13 -4.27 2.06
C SER A 34 -8.98 -2.90 1.38
N PRO A 35 -9.67 -1.82 1.80
CA PRO A 35 -9.52 -0.52 1.17
C PRO A 35 -8.08 0.05 1.22
N MET A 36 -7.26 -0.33 2.20
CA MET A 36 -5.85 0.09 2.23
C MET A 36 -5.06 -0.48 1.06
N ALA A 37 -5.23 -1.78 0.79
CA ALA A 37 -4.55 -2.47 -0.29
C ALA A 37 -5.06 -1.99 -1.66
N GLU A 38 -6.35 -1.77 -1.80
CA GLU A 38 -6.98 -1.22 -3.01
C GLU A 38 -6.43 0.16 -3.37
N HIS A 39 -6.30 1.06 -2.39
CA HIS A 39 -5.69 2.38 -2.63
C HIS A 39 -4.23 2.29 -3.07
N VAL A 40 -3.44 1.39 -2.47
CA VAL A 40 -2.04 1.19 -2.86
C VAL A 40 -1.94 0.64 -4.28
N ASP A 41 -2.79 -0.31 -4.65
CA ASP A 41 -2.85 -0.87 -6.00
C ASP A 41 -3.27 0.19 -7.03
N GLU A 42 -4.36 0.91 -6.77
CA GLU A 42 -4.87 1.98 -7.65
C GLU A 42 -3.80 3.06 -7.87
N TRP A 43 -3.15 3.52 -6.81
CA TRP A 43 -2.10 4.53 -6.93
C TRP A 43 -0.88 4.02 -7.68
N SER A 44 -0.50 2.75 -7.51
CA SER A 44 0.57 2.14 -8.29
C SER A 44 0.21 2.03 -9.77
N ALA A 45 -1.01 1.62 -10.09
CA ALA A 45 -1.54 1.56 -11.45
C ALA A 45 -1.53 2.96 -12.12
N HIS A 46 -1.92 4.00 -11.37
CA HIS A 46 -1.88 5.40 -11.82
C HIS A 46 -0.48 6.04 -11.80
N GLY A 47 0.57 5.28 -11.46
CA GLY A 47 1.94 5.75 -11.55
C GLY A 47 2.40 6.69 -10.44
N LYS A 48 1.68 6.72 -9.30
CA LYS A 48 2.15 7.40 -8.09
C LYS A 48 3.53 6.86 -7.72
N LYS A 49 4.41 7.74 -7.26
CA LYS A 49 5.77 7.37 -6.83
C LYS A 49 5.88 7.44 -5.32
N ASN A 50 6.60 6.50 -4.74
CA ASN A 50 7.07 6.53 -3.37
C ASN A 50 8.25 7.54 -3.24
N ILE A 51 8.80 7.69 -2.03
CA ILE A 51 9.91 8.64 -1.80
C ILE A 51 11.20 8.24 -2.52
N PHE A 52 11.30 6.99 -2.98
CA PHE A 52 12.43 6.46 -3.76
C PHE A 52 12.26 6.71 -5.27
N GLY A 53 11.19 7.38 -5.68
CA GLY A 53 10.91 7.69 -7.08
C GLY A 53 10.37 6.50 -7.89
N GLN A 54 9.91 5.45 -7.21
CA GLN A 54 9.43 4.20 -7.81
C GLN A 54 7.94 3.98 -7.50
N LYS A 55 7.27 3.17 -8.31
CA LYS A 55 5.90 2.71 -8.01
C LYS A 55 5.98 1.55 -7.04
N VAL A 56 5.05 1.46 -6.09
CA VAL A 56 4.97 0.29 -5.18
C VAL A 56 4.64 -0.96 -6.00
N ARG A 57 5.43 -2.03 -5.86
CA ARG A 57 5.10 -3.32 -6.44
C ARG A 57 4.07 -4.04 -5.58
N VAL A 58 2.83 -4.09 -6.04
CA VAL A 58 1.73 -4.79 -5.34
C VAL A 58 1.63 -6.22 -5.85
N VAL A 59 1.51 -7.18 -4.93
CA VAL A 59 1.34 -8.61 -5.24
C VAL A 59 0.26 -9.19 -4.33
N GLU A 60 -0.84 -9.65 -4.91
CA GLU A 60 -1.87 -10.37 -4.18
C GLU A 60 -1.48 -11.84 -4.02
N MET A 61 -1.53 -12.33 -2.77
CA MET A 61 -1.17 -13.69 -2.42
C MET A 61 -2.42 -14.57 -2.26
N GLN A 62 -2.22 -15.86 -2.06
CA GLN A 62 -3.31 -16.83 -1.89
C GLN A 62 -3.95 -16.84 -0.49
N SER A 63 -3.28 -16.26 0.51
CA SER A 63 -3.75 -16.11 1.89
C SER A 63 -2.90 -15.07 2.63
N GLU A 64 -3.34 -14.64 3.81
CA GLU A 64 -2.53 -13.78 4.69
C GLU A 64 -1.21 -14.45 5.09
N GLY A 65 -1.19 -15.79 5.18
CA GLY A 65 0.04 -16.56 5.40
C GLY A 65 1.02 -16.45 4.22
N GLY A 66 0.51 -16.48 2.99
CA GLY A 66 1.31 -16.23 1.79
C GLY A 66 1.82 -14.79 1.70
N ALA A 67 0.99 -13.82 2.08
CA ALA A 67 1.39 -12.41 2.19
C ALA A 67 2.51 -12.23 3.22
N SER A 68 2.37 -12.81 4.41
CA SER A 68 3.39 -12.74 5.47
C SER A 68 4.72 -13.36 5.03
N GLY A 69 4.69 -14.55 4.39
CA GLY A 69 5.89 -15.19 3.86
C GLY A 69 6.59 -14.36 2.78
N THR A 70 5.82 -13.71 1.90
CA THR A 70 6.34 -12.82 0.87
C THR A 70 6.97 -11.56 1.46
N VAL A 71 6.31 -10.93 2.44
CA VAL A 71 6.88 -9.80 3.18
C VAL A 71 8.20 -10.21 3.82
N HIS A 72 8.23 -11.33 4.53
CA HIS A 72 9.44 -11.83 5.19
C HIS A 72 10.61 -12.05 4.22
N GLY A 73 10.36 -12.60 3.04
CA GLY A 73 11.39 -12.81 2.02
C GLY A 73 11.78 -11.56 1.23
N SER A 74 11.04 -10.46 1.36
CA SER A 74 11.28 -9.19 0.65
C SER A 74 12.05 -8.14 1.45
N LEU A 75 12.20 -8.37 2.76
CA LEU A 75 12.93 -7.51 3.71
C LEU A 75 14.40 -7.94 3.80
#